data_AF-A0A938JQ51-F1
#
_entry.id   AF-A0A938JQ51-F1
#
_cell.length_a   1.000
_cell.length_b   1.000
_cell.length_c   1.000
_cell.angle_alpha   90.00
_cell.angle_beta   90.00
_cell.angle_gamma   90.00
#
_symmetry.space_group_name_H-M   'P 1'
#
loop_
_entity.id
_entity.type
_entity.pdbx_description
1 polymer ?
#
loop_
_entity_poly.entity_id
_entity_poly.type
_entity_poly.pdbx_seq_one_letter_code
_entity_poly.pdbx_strand_id
1 'polypeptide(L)' 'MGTGNVGGPVPQGAGPSAARVPNPPANWYKDPSGRFELRYWNGSAWTEHVATNGVQSIDPPRP' A
#
# COMPACT_ATOMS: atom_id res chain seq x y z
N MET A 1 -27.25 -53.60 -3.24
CA MET A 1 -26.92 -52.79 -4.44
C MET A 1 -27.66 -51.46 -4.26
N GLY A 2 -27.18 -50.42 -3.59
CA GLY A 2 -25.84 -50.03 -3.24
C GLY A 2 -25.30 -48.96 -4.19
N THR A 3 -25.93 -47.78 -4.27
CA THR A 3 -25.26 -46.51 -4.64
C THR A 3 -26.09 -45.33 -4.12
N GLY A 4 -25.58 -44.68 -3.07
CA GLY A 4 -26.09 -43.40 -2.59
C GLY A 4 -25.48 -42.26 -3.41
N ASN A 5 -26.30 -41.29 -3.80
CA ASN A 5 -25.81 -40.03 -4.35
C ASN A 5 -25.31 -39.15 -3.21
N VAL A 6 -23.98 -39.04 -3.06
CA VAL A 6 -23.34 -38.03 -2.22
C VAL A 6 -23.02 -36.81 -3.08
N GLY A 7 -23.92 -35.83 -3.08
CA GLY A 7 -23.59 -34.47 -3.53
C GLY A 7 -22.70 -33.83 -2.46
N GLY A 8 -21.39 -33.86 -2.66
CA GLY A 8 -20.44 -33.20 -1.77
C GLY A 8 -20.68 -31.68 -1.69
N PRO A 9 -20.19 -31.01 -0.64
CA PRO A 9 -20.20 -29.56 -0.61
C PRO A 9 -19.37 -29.07 -1.80
N VAL A 10 -19.96 -28.25 -2.65
CA VAL A 10 -19.19 -27.40 -3.56
C VAL A 10 -18.25 -26.57 -2.68
N PRO A 11 -16.91 -26.67 -2.79
CA PRO A 11 -16.08 -25.61 -2.27
C PRO A 11 -16.42 -24.40 -3.12
N GLN A 12 -17.10 -23.44 -2.52
CA GLN A 12 -17.27 -22.12 -3.09
C GLN A 12 -15.84 -21.58 -3.26
N GLY A 13 -15.29 -21.75 -4.46
CA GLY A 13 -13.98 -21.26 -4.81
C GLY A 13 -13.93 -19.80 -4.42
N ALA A 14 -13.03 -19.47 -3.51
CA ALA A 14 -12.72 -18.11 -3.16
C ALA A 14 -12.66 -17.30 -4.45
N GLY A 15 -13.50 -16.27 -4.57
CA GLY A 15 -13.33 -15.27 -5.62
C GLY A 15 -11.88 -14.78 -5.62
N PRO A 16 -11.35 -14.20 -6.71
CA PRO A 16 -9.97 -13.75 -6.74
C PRO A 16 -9.74 -12.89 -5.51
N SER A 17 -8.97 -13.42 -4.55
CA SER A 17 -8.49 -12.68 -3.39
C SER A 17 -7.89 -11.43 -4.00
N ALA A 18 -8.56 -10.28 -3.85
CA ALA A 18 -8.14 -9.05 -4.49
C ALA A 18 -6.66 -8.89 -4.19
N ALA A 19 -5.83 -9.13 -5.21
CA ALA A 19 -4.40 -9.29 -5.00
C ALA A 19 -3.94 -7.99 -4.35
N ARG A 20 -3.55 -8.07 -3.07
CA ARG A 20 -3.16 -6.89 -2.31
C ARG A 20 -2.00 -6.28 -3.07
N VAL A 21 -2.21 -5.11 -3.67
CA VAL A 21 -1.12 -4.40 -4.34
C VAL A 21 -0.03 -4.21 -3.29
N PRO A 22 1.21 -4.67 -3.52
CA PRO A 22 2.29 -4.48 -2.56
C PRO A 22 2.45 -2.99 -2.28
N ASN A 23 2.60 -2.61 -1.02
CA ASN A 23 2.94 -1.24 -0.69
C ASN A 23 4.28 -0.88 -1.35
N PRO A 24 4.44 0.35 -1.87
CA PRO A 24 5.73 0.79 -2.37
C PRO A 24 6.80 0.70 -1.27
N PRO A 25 8.05 0.35 -1.62
CA PRO A 25 9.14 0.26 -0.65
C PRO A 25 9.47 1.63 -0.06
N ALA A 26 10.15 1.66 1.08
CA ALA A 26 10.58 2.91 1.69
C ALA A 26 11.54 3.68 0.77
N ASN A 27 11.17 4.89 0.33
CA ASN A 27 11.99 5.72 -0.56
C ASN A 27 11.45 7.17 -0.63
N TRP A 28 12.14 8.03 -1.37
CA TRP A 28 11.68 9.34 -1.77
C TRP A 28 10.73 9.25 -2.97
N TYR A 29 9.60 9.91 -2.86
CA TYR A 29 8.57 9.97 -3.90
C TYR A 29 8.03 11.40 -4.00
N LYS A 30 7.34 11.71 -5.10
CA LYS A 30 6.66 13.01 -5.26
C LYS A 30 5.76 13.28 -4.05
N ASP A 31 5.92 14.48 -3.48
CA ASP A 31 5.12 14.90 -2.33
C ASP A 31 3.62 14.99 -2.70
N PRO A 32 2.74 14.19 -2.08
CA PRO A 32 1.31 14.25 -2.38
C PRO A 32 0.65 15.57 -1.97
N SER A 33 1.27 16.31 -1.04
CA SER A 33 0.74 17.60 -0.60
C SER A 33 1.08 18.75 -1.55
N GLY A 34 2.02 18.54 -2.48
CA GLY A 34 2.51 19.56 -3.42
C GLY A 34 3.30 20.71 -2.78
N ARG A 35 3.70 20.58 -1.51
CA ARG A 35 4.45 21.62 -0.77
C ARG A 35 5.96 21.51 -0.99
N PHE A 36 6.44 20.31 -1.24
CA PHE A 36 7.85 19.99 -1.46
C PHE A 36 8.01 19.18 -2.75
N GLU A 37 9.23 19.00 -3.25
CA GLU A 37 9.44 18.19 -4.46
C GLU A 37 9.27 16.71 -4.17
N LEU A 38 9.84 16.26 -3.05
CA LEU A 38 9.79 14.88 -2.59
C LEU A 38 9.42 14.82 -1.11
N ARG A 39 8.73 13.73 -0.73
CA ARG A 39 8.50 13.33 0.66
C ARG A 39 8.98 11.90 0.85
N TYR A 40 9.50 11.58 2.02
CA TYR A 40 9.92 10.22 2.33
C TYR A 40 8.72 9.37 2.74
N TRP A 41 8.53 8.27 2.02
CA TRP A 41 7.65 7.18 2.37
C TRP A 41 8.45 6.12 3.12
N ASN A 42 7.99 5.67 4.28
CA ASN A 42 8.71 4.67 5.09
C ASN A 42 8.31 3.22 4.82
N GLY A 43 7.53 2.95 3.76
CA GLY A 43 6.96 1.63 3.46
C GLY A 43 5.52 1.45 3.95
N SER A 44 5.07 2.29 4.90
CA SER A 44 3.72 2.21 5.49
C SER A 44 3.00 3.56 5.57
N ALA A 45 3.73 4.66 5.72
CA ALA A 45 3.20 6.01 5.84
C ALA A 45 4.18 7.06 5.29
N TRP A 46 3.64 8.21 4.89
CA TRP A 46 4.41 9.41 4.59
C TRP A 46 4.96 10.00 5.90
N THR A 47 6.22 10.43 5.87
CA THR A 47 6.87 11.04 7.04
C THR A 47 6.97 12.56 6.91
N GLU A 48 7.50 13.21 7.93
CA GLU A 48 7.85 14.63 7.92
C GLU A 48 9.10 14.95 7.08
N HIS A 49 9.91 13.95 6.70
CA HIS A 49 11.09 14.19 5.89
C HIS A 49 10.71 14.55 4.45
N VAL A 50 11.22 15.67 3.97
CA VAL A 50 10.96 16.26 2.65
C VAL A 50 12.27 16.62 1.97
N ALA A 51 12.25 16.80 0.65
CA ALA A 51 13.39 17.34 -0.08
C ALA A 51 12.96 18.35 -1.15
N THR A 52 13.78 19.39 -1.32
CA THR A 52 13.64 20.42 -2.35
C THR A 52 15.02 20.81 -2.88
N ASN A 53 15.18 20.87 -4.20
CA ASN A 53 16.45 21.02 -4.92
C ASN A 53 17.53 20.04 -4.44
N GLY A 54 17.12 18.80 -4.13
CA GLY A 54 18.02 17.75 -3.60
C GLY A 54 18.44 17.92 -2.14
N VAL A 55 17.99 18.98 -1.45
CA VAL A 55 18.28 19.22 -0.03
C VAL A 55 17.16 18.63 0.82
N GLN A 56 17.52 17.77 1.77
CA GLN A 56 16.57 17.16 2.71
C GLN A 56 16.32 18.09 3.91
N SER A 57 15.07 18.10 4.39
CA SER A 57 14.64 18.85 5.57
C SER A 57 13.42 18.19 6.21
N ILE A 58 12.93 18.78 7.30
CA ILE A 58 11.70 18.37 8.00
C ILE A 58 10.58 19.36 7.63
N ASP A 59 9.41 18.85 7.27
CA ASP A 59 8.20 19.65 7.05
C ASP A 59 7.84 20.38 8.36
N PRO A 60 7.87 21.72 8.38
CA PRO A 60 7.56 22.46 9.59
C PRO A 60 6.07 22.32 9.95
N PRO A 61 5.73 22.15 11.24
CA PRO A 61 4.33 22.11 11.67
C PRO A 61 3.61 23.38 11.25
N ARG A 62 2.40 23.22 10.71
CA ARG A 62 1.56 24.38 10.40
C ARG A 62 1.06 25.02 11.71
N PRO A 63 1.03 26.36 11.81
CA PRO A 63 0.36 27.04 12.92
C PRO A 63 -1.14 26.75 12.94
#